data_AF-A0A1F9X3S5-F1
#
_entry.id   AF-A0A1F9X3S5-F1
#
_cell.length_a   1.000
_cell.length_b   1.000
_cell.length_c   1.000
_cell.angle_alpha   90.00
_cell.angle_beta   90.00
_cell.angle_gamma   90.00
#
_symmetry.space_group_name_H-M   'P 1'
#
loop_
_entity.id
_entity.type
_entity.pdbx_description
1 polymer ?
#
loop_
_entity_poly.entity_id
_entity_poly.type
_entity_poly.pdbx_seq_one_letter_code
_entity_poly.pdbx_strand_id
1 'polypeptide(L)'
;MKTGGSGGGNTITGLNFEKKVSFQSLLEKVPGYNIRKITGKAGLGVYFENNLVARCFRKYDFYQFLSEEGVNWGMILSKKLLPDDALLVIVRETLFIIEVKYQQVSGSVDEKLQTCDFKRKQYLKLVASLGLKVEYVYVLNDWFKKPEYKDVLEYIHTVNCHYRFNELPLAWLGLPIKK
;
A
#
# COMPACT_ATOMS: atom_id res chain seq x y z
N MET A 1 23.07 -29.32 14.07
CA MET A 1 22.05 -29.81 13.11
C MET A 1 21.97 -28.83 11.96
N LYS A 2 22.36 -29.26 10.76
CA LYS A 2 22.19 -28.49 9.52
C LYS A 2 20.77 -28.76 9.02
N THR A 3 19.94 -27.74 8.90
CA THR A 3 18.66 -27.82 8.18
C THR A 3 18.80 -27.01 6.91
N GLY A 4 19.20 -27.72 5.85
CA GLY A 4 19.02 -27.27 4.48
C GLY A 4 17.54 -27.32 4.12
N GLY A 5 17.08 -26.25 3.47
CA GLY A 5 15.78 -26.14 2.85
C GLY A 5 15.91 -25.16 1.69
N SER A 6 16.39 -25.66 0.55
CA SER A 6 16.40 -24.97 -0.72
C SER A 6 14.98 -24.99 -1.30
N GLY A 7 14.39 -23.83 -1.57
CA GLY A 7 13.10 -23.79 -2.27
C GLY A 7 12.33 -22.49 -2.08
N GLY A 8 12.65 -21.50 -2.90
CA GLY A 8 11.83 -20.32 -3.08
C GLY A 8 12.40 -19.52 -4.24
N GLY A 9 11.81 -19.63 -5.43
CA GLY A 9 12.29 -18.97 -6.63
C GLY A 9 12.48 -17.47 -6.40
N ASN A 10 13.65 -16.96 -6.79
CA ASN A 10 13.96 -15.53 -6.93
C ASN A 10 13.12 -14.93 -8.06
N THR A 11 11.80 -14.90 -7.92
CA THR A 11 10.92 -14.16 -8.81
C THR A 11 10.96 -12.70 -8.38
N ILE A 12 11.66 -11.87 -9.16
CA ILE A 12 11.83 -10.41 -8.99
C ILE A 12 10.49 -9.66 -9.24
N THR A 13 9.34 -10.32 -9.09
CA THR A 13 8.02 -9.82 -9.54
C THR A 13 7.24 -9.10 -8.43
N GLY A 14 7.78 -9.05 -7.21
CA GLY A 14 7.14 -8.45 -6.03
C GLY A 14 8.10 -7.66 -5.14
N LEU A 15 7.53 -6.77 -4.31
CA LEU A 15 8.27 -5.95 -3.37
C LEU A 15 8.34 -6.66 -2.00
N ASN A 16 9.53 -7.09 -1.58
CA ASN A 16 9.74 -7.80 -0.31
C ASN A 16 9.96 -6.85 0.89
N PHE A 17 9.11 -6.97 1.91
CA PHE A 17 9.08 -6.18 3.14
C PHE A 17 9.63 -6.98 4.32
N GLU A 18 10.95 -6.96 4.50
CA GLU A 18 11.58 -7.68 5.62
C GLU A 18 11.52 -6.91 6.96
N LYS A 19 11.29 -5.57 6.93
CA LYS A 19 11.20 -4.64 8.09
C LYS A 19 10.32 -3.40 7.74
N LYS A 20 10.36 -2.32 8.54
CA LYS A 20 9.82 -0.97 8.23
C LYS A 20 10.52 -0.28 7.02
N VAL A 21 10.80 -1.03 5.96
CA VAL A 21 11.29 -0.45 4.70
C VAL A 21 10.10 0.25 4.03
N SER A 22 10.35 1.42 3.46
CA SER A 22 9.32 2.16 2.73
C SER A 22 8.98 1.48 1.41
N PHE A 23 7.71 1.57 0.99
CA PHE A 23 7.29 1.12 -0.34
C PHE A 23 8.14 1.75 -1.46
N GLN A 24 8.47 3.04 -1.33
CA GLN A 24 9.31 3.79 -2.26
C GLN A 24 10.71 3.18 -2.41
N SER A 25 11.39 2.88 -1.30
CA SER A 25 12.73 2.31 -1.34
C SER A 25 12.76 0.87 -1.86
N LEU A 26 11.63 0.15 -1.82
CA LEU A 26 11.52 -1.16 -2.47
C LEU A 26 11.35 -0.99 -3.99
N LEU A 27 10.52 -0.03 -4.43
CA LEU A 27 10.31 0.25 -5.85
C LEU A 27 11.60 0.73 -6.55
N GLU A 28 12.40 1.58 -5.91
CA GLU A 28 13.68 2.06 -6.48
C GLU A 28 14.68 0.94 -6.76
N LYS A 29 14.55 -0.22 -6.10
CA LYS A 29 15.39 -1.39 -6.35
C LYS A 29 14.94 -2.22 -7.55
N VAL A 30 13.73 -1.99 -8.06
CA VAL A 30 13.20 -2.74 -9.19
C VAL A 30 13.76 -2.14 -10.49
N PRO A 31 14.44 -2.93 -11.35
CA PRO A 31 14.97 -2.44 -12.61
C PRO A 31 13.89 -1.76 -13.48
N GLY A 32 14.23 -0.62 -14.06
CA GLY A 32 13.33 0.18 -14.92
C GLY A 32 12.49 1.20 -14.15
N TYR A 33 12.40 1.10 -12.82
CA TYR A 33 11.74 2.10 -11.99
C TYR A 33 12.65 3.26 -11.62
N ASN A 34 12.07 4.44 -11.55
CA ASN A 34 12.70 5.65 -11.02
C ASN A 34 11.68 6.45 -10.21
N ILE A 35 12.05 6.85 -9.01
CA ILE A 35 11.21 7.73 -8.17
C ILE A 35 11.84 9.12 -8.14
N ARG A 36 11.04 10.14 -8.43
CA ARG A 36 11.50 11.53 -8.40
C ARG A 36 10.37 12.49 -8.05
N LYS A 37 10.72 13.65 -7.49
CA LYS A 37 9.77 14.74 -7.28
C LYS A 37 9.22 15.23 -8.61
N ILE A 38 7.95 15.64 -8.59
CA ILE A 38 7.33 16.34 -9.72
C ILE A 38 7.17 17.80 -9.29
N THR A 39 7.73 18.73 -10.05
CA THR A 39 7.68 20.16 -9.72
C THR A 39 6.24 20.64 -9.62
N GLY A 40 5.90 21.29 -8.50
CA GLY A 40 4.57 21.85 -8.26
C GLY A 40 3.48 20.81 -7.93
N LYS A 41 3.85 19.55 -7.68
CA LYS A 41 2.92 18.45 -7.43
C LYS A 41 3.23 17.76 -6.10
N ALA A 42 2.19 17.35 -5.38
CA ALA A 42 2.33 16.63 -4.11
C ALA A 42 2.89 15.21 -4.30
N GLY A 43 3.63 14.73 -3.30
CA GLY A 43 4.23 13.38 -3.30
C GLY A 43 5.38 13.21 -4.30
N LEU A 44 5.69 11.97 -4.64
CA LEU A 44 6.71 11.61 -5.62
C LEU A 44 6.08 10.93 -6.82
N GLY A 45 6.61 11.21 -8.02
CA GLY A 45 6.28 10.48 -9.23
C GLY A 45 7.04 9.16 -9.28
N VAL A 46 6.32 8.10 -9.62
CA VAL A 46 6.85 6.77 -9.90
C VAL A 46 6.87 6.59 -11.41
N TYR A 47 8.06 6.45 -11.96
CA TYR A 47 8.30 6.29 -13.38
C TYR A 47 8.75 4.87 -13.70
N PHE A 48 8.24 4.30 -14.79
CA PHE A 48 8.76 3.07 -15.38
C PHE A 48 9.20 3.36 -16.80
N GLU A 49 10.47 3.12 -17.11
CA GLU A 49 11.06 3.42 -18.43
C GLU A 49 10.76 4.87 -18.88
N ASN A 50 10.95 5.83 -17.96
CA ASN A 50 10.65 7.26 -18.12
C ASN A 50 9.17 7.67 -18.24
N ASN A 51 8.23 6.73 -18.26
CA ASN A 51 6.80 7.02 -18.27
C ASN A 51 6.27 7.14 -16.83
N LEU A 52 5.51 8.19 -16.53
CA LEU A 52 4.87 8.33 -15.22
C LEU A 52 3.73 7.31 -15.10
N VAL A 53 3.87 6.34 -14.19
CA VAL A 53 2.90 5.25 -14.02
C VAL A 53 2.08 5.38 -12.75
N ALA A 54 2.63 6.04 -11.72
CA ALA A 54 1.94 6.27 -10.47
C ALA A 54 2.47 7.50 -9.74
N ARG A 55 1.75 7.96 -8.72
CA ARG A 55 2.22 8.90 -7.70
C ARG A 55 2.18 8.21 -6.34
N CYS A 56 3.24 8.33 -5.55
CA CYS A 56 3.25 7.83 -4.18
C CYS A 56 3.24 8.99 -3.18
N PHE A 57 2.47 8.82 -2.10
CA PHE A 57 2.25 9.81 -1.08
C PHE A 57 2.53 9.21 0.29
N ARG A 58 3.28 9.92 1.13
CA ARG A 58 3.50 9.54 2.53
C ARG A 58 2.90 10.56 3.47
N LYS A 59 2.18 10.08 4.48
CA LYS A 59 1.62 10.92 5.56
C LYS A 59 0.87 12.15 5.02
N TYR A 60 1.50 13.34 5.09
CA TYR A 60 0.90 14.61 4.71
C TYR A 60 0.87 14.87 3.21
N ASP A 61 1.69 14.18 2.42
CA ASP A 61 1.70 14.33 0.96
C ASP A 61 0.33 14.00 0.35
N PHE A 62 -0.39 13.04 0.93
CA PHE A 62 -1.72 12.67 0.46
C PHE A 62 -2.71 13.82 0.66
N TYR A 63 -2.60 14.56 1.77
CA TYR A 63 -3.45 15.72 2.04
C TYR A 63 -3.06 16.93 1.20
N GLN A 64 -1.78 17.07 0.86
CA GLN A 64 -1.35 18.06 -0.14
C GLN A 64 -1.93 17.72 -1.51
N PHE A 65 -1.95 16.44 -1.90
CA PHE A 65 -2.62 15.98 -3.12
C PHE A 65 -4.11 16.29 -3.11
N LEU A 66 -4.82 16.01 -2.02
CA LEU A 66 -6.23 16.38 -1.89
C LEU A 66 -6.43 17.89 -2.08
N SER A 67 -5.59 18.72 -1.46
CA SER A 67 -5.65 20.17 -1.63
C SER A 67 -5.31 20.62 -3.06
N GLU A 68 -4.36 19.96 -3.72
CA GLU A 68 -3.99 20.17 -5.12
C GLU A 68 -5.18 19.92 -6.05
N GLU A 69 -5.98 18.89 -5.76
CA GLU A 69 -7.19 18.53 -6.50
C GLU A 69 -8.47 19.26 -6.00
N GLY A 70 -8.32 20.30 -5.16
CA GLY A 70 -9.44 21.10 -4.67
C GLY A 70 -10.33 20.44 -3.60
N VAL A 71 -9.87 19.34 -3.00
CA VAL A 71 -10.61 18.60 -1.96
C VAL A 71 -10.29 19.16 -0.57
N ASN A 72 -11.29 19.75 0.08
CA ASN A 72 -11.21 20.15 1.48
C ASN A 72 -11.56 18.98 2.42
N TRP A 73 -10.53 18.21 2.81
CA TRP A 73 -10.70 17.03 3.67
C TRP A 73 -11.42 17.33 5.00
N GLY A 74 -11.27 18.53 5.56
CA GLY A 74 -11.85 18.93 6.84
C GLY A 74 -13.37 19.08 6.81
N MET A 75 -13.96 19.21 5.61
CA MET A 75 -15.41 19.20 5.42
C MET A 75 -15.96 17.78 5.24
N ILE A 76 -15.10 16.79 5.00
CA ILE A 76 -15.47 15.40 4.68
C ILE A 76 -15.31 14.49 5.90
N LEU A 77 -14.20 14.63 6.63
CA LEU A 77 -13.86 13.78 7.77
C LEU A 77 -13.67 14.60 9.04
N SER A 78 -14.14 14.04 10.16
CA SER A 78 -13.93 14.60 11.50
C SER A 78 -12.51 14.40 12.04
N LYS A 79 -11.75 13.44 11.50
CA LYS A 79 -10.37 13.15 11.92
C LYS A 79 -9.50 12.71 10.75
N LYS A 80 -8.28 13.24 10.73
CA LYS A 80 -7.24 12.92 9.74
C LYS A 80 -6.77 11.46 9.87
N LEU A 81 -6.64 10.76 8.75
CA LEU A 81 -6.11 9.40 8.64
C LEU A 81 -4.82 9.43 7.82
N LEU A 82 -3.69 9.16 8.45
CA LEU A 82 -2.40 9.13 7.78
C LEU A 82 -2.10 7.70 7.32
N PRO A 83 -2.00 7.43 6.00
CA PRO A 83 -1.54 6.13 5.52
C PRO A 83 -0.03 6.01 5.73
N ASP A 84 0.46 4.77 5.91
CA ASP A 84 1.90 4.49 5.89
C ASP A 84 2.48 4.83 4.51
N ASP A 85 1.85 4.27 3.48
CA ASP A 85 2.13 4.54 2.08
C ASP A 85 0.80 4.57 1.29
N ALA A 86 0.65 5.53 0.38
CA ALA A 86 -0.45 5.56 -0.58
C ALA A 86 0.09 5.68 -2.00
N LEU A 87 -0.51 4.94 -2.93
CA LEU A 87 -0.08 4.86 -4.32
C LEU A 87 -1.27 5.10 -5.25
N LEU A 88 -1.26 6.20 -5.97
CA LEU A 88 -2.22 6.47 -7.04
C LEU A 88 -1.68 5.92 -8.35
N VAL A 89 -2.24 4.83 -8.83
CA VAL A 89 -1.89 4.20 -10.12
C VAL A 89 -2.74 4.85 -11.21
N ILE A 90 -2.09 5.65 -12.04
CA ILE A 90 -2.75 6.60 -12.96
C ILE A 90 -3.61 5.84 -13.97
N VAL A 91 -3.05 4.81 -14.61
CA VAL A 91 -3.74 4.02 -15.64
C VAL A 91 -4.96 3.23 -15.13
N ARG A 92 -5.09 3.06 -13.80
CA ARG A 92 -6.20 2.35 -13.17
C ARG A 92 -7.18 3.28 -12.45
N GLU A 93 -6.89 4.58 -12.36
CA GLU A 93 -7.66 5.53 -11.55
C GLU A 93 -7.90 5.01 -10.13
N THR A 94 -6.90 4.32 -9.57
CA THR A 94 -7.01 3.57 -8.31
C THR A 94 -5.97 4.05 -7.31
N LEU A 95 -6.45 4.47 -6.15
CA LEU A 95 -5.65 4.77 -4.97
C LEU A 95 -5.49 3.51 -4.12
N PHE A 96 -4.28 2.99 -4.05
CA PHE A 96 -3.92 1.93 -3.12
C PHE A 96 -3.46 2.54 -1.79
N ILE A 97 -4.11 2.15 -0.70
CA ILE A 97 -3.65 2.41 0.66
C ILE A 97 -2.89 1.17 1.14
N ILE A 98 -1.60 1.31 1.35
CA ILE A 98 -0.70 0.22 1.71
C ILE A 98 -0.29 0.40 3.17
N GLU A 99 -0.64 -0.57 4.02
CA GLU A 99 -0.23 -0.57 5.43
C GLU A 99 0.59 -1.80 5.79
N VAL A 100 1.78 -1.56 6.30
CA VAL A 100 2.71 -2.63 6.68
C VAL A 100 2.48 -2.97 8.14
N LYS A 101 2.12 -4.23 8.44
CA LYS A 101 2.00 -4.73 9.81
C LYS A 101 3.08 -5.77 10.06
N TYR A 102 3.94 -5.44 11.02
CA TYR A 102 5.03 -6.30 11.47
C TYR A 102 4.84 -6.59 12.95
N GLN A 103 4.87 -7.87 13.32
CA GLN A 103 4.66 -8.33 14.70
C GLN A 103 5.63 -9.46 15.05
N GLN A 104 6.14 -9.48 16.27
CA GLN A 104 7.07 -10.51 16.77
C GLN A 104 6.68 -11.11 18.12
N VAL A 105 5.81 -10.42 18.86
CA VAL A 105 5.28 -10.84 20.16
C VAL A 105 3.80 -10.48 20.20
N SER A 106 2.99 -11.18 21.01
CA SER A 106 1.57 -10.85 21.15
C SER A 106 1.40 -9.41 21.65
N GLY A 107 0.41 -8.67 21.13
CA GLY A 107 0.20 -7.27 21.51
C GLY A 107 -0.92 -6.56 20.75
N SER A 108 -1.12 -5.28 21.04
CA SER A 108 -2.26 -4.45 20.56
C SER A 108 -2.35 -4.23 19.03
N VAL A 109 -1.49 -4.86 18.22
CA VAL A 109 -1.58 -4.84 16.77
C VAL A 109 -2.67 -5.80 16.29
N ASP A 110 -2.96 -6.85 17.08
CA ASP A 110 -3.84 -7.95 16.69
C ASP A 110 -5.29 -7.47 16.47
N GLU A 111 -5.78 -6.54 17.30
CA GLU A 111 -7.14 -5.95 17.16
C GLU A 111 -7.28 -5.02 15.94
N LYS A 112 -6.16 -4.44 15.46
CA LYS A 112 -6.21 -3.35 14.48
C LYS A 112 -6.47 -3.82 13.05
N LEU A 113 -6.29 -5.11 12.76
CA LEU A 113 -6.54 -5.69 11.43
C LEU A 113 -8.01 -5.53 10.99
N GLN A 114 -8.95 -5.48 11.94
CA GLN A 114 -10.38 -5.32 11.66
C GLN A 114 -10.74 -3.90 11.19
N THR A 115 -9.86 -2.91 11.42
CA THR A 115 -10.15 -1.49 11.14
C THR A 115 -10.02 -1.11 9.66
N CYS A 116 -9.55 -2.03 8.80
CA CYS A 116 -9.33 -1.77 7.39
C CYS A 116 -10.59 -1.30 6.66
N ASP A 117 -11.75 -1.89 6.94
CA ASP A 117 -13.02 -1.50 6.30
C ASP A 117 -13.37 -0.03 6.59
N PHE A 118 -13.34 0.36 7.87
CA PHE A 118 -13.60 1.74 8.27
C PHE A 118 -12.63 2.71 7.59
N LYS A 119 -11.33 2.40 7.61
CA LYS A 119 -10.29 3.23 6.98
C LYS A 119 -10.51 3.33 5.47
N ARG A 120 -10.73 2.23 4.76
CA ARG A 120 -10.98 2.23 3.31
C ARG A 120 -12.19 3.10 2.98
N LYS A 121 -13.30 2.96 3.72
CA LYS A 121 -14.49 3.79 3.55
C LYS A 121 -14.22 5.28 3.74
N GLN A 122 -13.33 5.67 4.67
CA GLN A 122 -12.97 7.07 4.85
C GLN A 122 -12.09 7.59 3.70
N TYR A 123 -11.11 6.80 3.23
CA TYR A 123 -10.32 7.18 2.05
C TYR A 123 -11.20 7.30 0.81
N LEU A 124 -12.18 6.41 0.64
CA LEU A 124 -13.15 6.48 -0.45
C LEU A 124 -13.95 7.79 -0.43
N LYS A 125 -14.42 8.23 0.75
CA LYS A 125 -15.08 9.54 0.89
C LYS A 125 -14.17 10.70 0.47
N LEU A 126 -12.89 10.65 0.84
CA LEU A 126 -11.92 11.72 0.53
C LEU A 126 -11.67 11.86 -0.97
N VAL A 127 -11.76 10.78 -1.74
CA VAL A 127 -11.47 10.82 -3.18
C VAL A 127 -12.71 10.66 -4.07
N ALA A 128 -13.91 10.62 -3.46
CA ALA A 128 -15.17 10.39 -4.18
C ALA A 128 -15.41 11.43 -5.29
N SER A 129 -15.11 12.71 -5.03
CA SER A 129 -15.25 13.78 -6.03
C SER A 129 -14.24 13.69 -7.18
N LEU A 130 -13.18 12.91 -7.01
CA LEU A 130 -12.13 12.70 -8.00
C LEU A 130 -12.41 11.48 -8.90
N GLY A 131 -13.50 10.74 -8.65
CA GLY A 131 -13.83 9.52 -9.39
C GLY A 131 -12.88 8.34 -9.14
N LEU A 132 -12.00 8.43 -8.15
CA LEU A 132 -10.98 7.41 -7.89
C LEU A 132 -11.55 6.20 -7.15
N LYS A 133 -11.09 5.01 -7.54
CA LYS A 133 -11.28 3.77 -6.77
C LYS A 133 -10.30 3.73 -5.60
N VAL A 134 -10.67 3.03 -4.52
CA VAL A 134 -9.78 2.84 -3.37
C VAL A 134 -9.64 1.35 -3.07
N GLU A 135 -8.40 0.89 -3.11
CA GLU A 135 -8.02 -0.46 -2.68
C GLU A 135 -7.19 -0.34 -1.39
N TYR A 136 -7.52 -1.13 -0.37
CA TYR A 136 -6.80 -1.12 0.90
C TYR A 136 -6.10 -2.46 1.09
N VAL A 137 -4.78 -2.45 1.26
CA VAL A 137 -3.98 -3.66 1.38
C VAL A 137 -3.07 -3.62 2.60
N TYR A 138 -3.09 -4.71 3.35
CA TYR A 138 -2.07 -4.99 4.35
C TYR A 138 -0.90 -5.76 3.75
N VAL A 139 0.32 -5.36 4.11
CA VAL A 139 1.49 -6.23 3.99
C VAL A 139 1.80 -6.77 5.38
N LEU A 140 1.56 -8.06 5.57
CA LEU A 140 1.67 -8.77 6.84
C LEU A 140 2.97 -9.57 6.87
N ASN A 141 3.65 -9.64 8.03
CA ASN A 141 4.74 -10.60 8.19
C ASN A 141 4.22 -11.99 8.60
N ASP A 142 5.11 -12.99 8.60
CA ASP A 142 4.77 -14.39 8.89
C ASP A 142 4.09 -14.64 10.25
N TRP A 143 4.22 -13.71 11.20
CA TRP A 143 3.52 -13.79 12.48
C TRP A 143 2.01 -13.97 12.31
N PHE A 144 1.41 -13.28 11.34
CA PHE A 144 -0.03 -13.33 11.08
C PHE A 144 -0.49 -14.61 10.36
N LYS A 145 0.42 -15.55 10.08
CA LYS A 145 0.06 -16.88 9.54
C LYS A 145 -0.43 -17.86 10.60
N LYS A 146 -0.37 -17.50 11.89
CA LYS A 146 -0.87 -18.36 12.97
C LYS A 146 -2.37 -18.63 12.81
N PRO A 147 -2.86 -19.82 13.20
CA PRO A 147 -4.27 -20.19 13.05
C PRO A 147 -5.26 -19.23 13.70
N GLU A 148 -4.86 -18.57 14.79
CA GLU A 148 -5.68 -17.58 15.51
C GLU A 148 -6.08 -16.35 14.67
N TYR A 149 -5.38 -16.07 13.56
CA TYR A 149 -5.73 -14.96 12.66
C TYR A 149 -6.67 -15.36 11.52
N LYS A 150 -7.06 -16.63 11.40
CA LYS A 150 -7.88 -17.11 10.28
C LYS A 150 -9.15 -16.26 10.08
N ASP A 151 -9.89 -16.01 11.14
CA ASP A 151 -11.18 -15.32 11.06
C ASP A 151 -11.02 -13.85 10.65
N VAL A 152 -9.99 -13.15 11.16
CA VAL A 152 -9.74 -11.76 10.79
C VAL A 152 -9.18 -11.63 9.36
N LEU A 153 -8.37 -12.60 8.91
CA LEU A 153 -7.88 -12.64 7.53
C LEU A 153 -9.02 -12.90 6.55
N GLU A 154 -9.96 -13.79 6.89
CA GLU A 154 -11.16 -14.01 6.10
C GLU A 154 -12.03 -12.75 6.06
N TYR A 155 -12.26 -12.12 7.22
CA TYR A 155 -12.98 -10.86 7.32
C TYR A 155 -12.39 -9.74 6.44
N ILE A 156 -11.06 -9.62 6.37
CA ILE A 156 -10.40 -8.63 5.50
C ILE A 156 -10.88 -8.77 4.05
N HIS A 157 -11.02 -9.99 3.54
CA HIS A 157 -11.52 -10.22 2.19
C HIS A 157 -13.02 -9.94 2.04
N THR A 158 -13.84 -10.34 3.01
CA THR A 158 -15.30 -10.14 2.93
C THR A 158 -15.68 -8.67 2.89
N VAL A 159 -14.84 -7.80 3.45
CA VAL A 159 -15.07 -6.36 3.44
C VAL A 159 -14.43 -5.64 2.26
N ASN A 160 -13.86 -6.29 1.24
CA ASN A 160 -13.12 -5.66 0.13
C ASN A 160 -11.81 -4.95 0.56
N CYS A 161 -11.12 -5.52 1.54
CA CYS A 161 -9.72 -5.23 1.80
C CYS A 161 -8.87 -6.43 1.38
N HIS A 162 -7.57 -6.22 1.30
CA HIS A 162 -6.63 -7.23 0.85
C HIS A 162 -5.50 -7.38 1.87
N TYR A 163 -4.85 -8.54 1.85
CA TYR A 163 -3.56 -8.69 2.49
C TYR A 163 -2.63 -9.51 1.62
N ARG A 164 -1.33 -9.32 1.81
CA ARG A 164 -0.26 -10.15 1.27
C ARG A 164 0.78 -10.40 2.36
N PHE A 165 1.43 -11.56 2.29
CA PHE A 165 2.46 -11.92 3.25
C PHE A 165 3.84 -11.59 2.70
N ASN A 166 4.59 -10.75 3.43
CA ASN A 166 5.96 -10.31 3.17
C ASN A 166 6.19 -9.60 1.83
N GLU A 167 5.36 -9.81 0.81
CA GLU A 167 5.55 -9.25 -0.51
C GLU A 167 4.30 -8.54 -1.04
N LEU A 168 4.50 -7.55 -1.92
CA LEU A 168 3.41 -6.94 -2.68
C LEU A 168 3.71 -7.03 -4.18
N PRO A 169 3.00 -7.89 -4.94
CA PRO A 169 3.25 -8.05 -6.37
C PRO A 169 2.96 -6.78 -7.17
N LEU A 170 3.87 -6.39 -8.06
CA LEU A 170 3.71 -5.18 -8.88
C LEU A 170 2.51 -5.28 -9.83
N ALA A 171 2.30 -6.46 -10.43
CA ALA A 171 1.16 -6.72 -11.30
C ALA A 171 -0.19 -6.56 -10.57
N TRP A 172 -0.24 -6.90 -9.28
CA TRP A 172 -1.45 -6.73 -8.47
C TRP A 172 -1.80 -5.25 -8.31
N LEU A 173 -0.79 -4.41 -8.06
CA LEU A 173 -0.92 -2.95 -8.05
C LEU A 173 -1.24 -2.36 -9.44
N GLY A 174 -1.04 -3.12 -10.52
CA GLY A 174 -1.20 -2.60 -11.88
C GLY A 174 0.01 -1.81 -12.37
N LEU A 175 1.14 -2.03 -11.72
CA LEU A 175 2.41 -1.45 -12.11
C LEU A 175 3.08 -2.36 -13.17
N PRO A 176 3.69 -1.77 -14.22
CA PRO A 176 4.34 -2.54 -15.29
C PRO A 176 5.55 -3.34 -14.81
N ILE A 177 5.87 -4.44 -15.49
CA ILE A 177 7.05 -5.24 -15.18
C ILE A 177 7.82 -5.42 -16.48
N LYS A 178 9.15 -5.36 -16.40
CA LYS A 178 10.00 -5.65 -17.54
C LYS A 178 9.73 -7.09 -18.00
N LYS A 179 9.39 -7.24 -19.28
CA LYS A 179 9.23 -8.56 -19.91
C LYS A 179 10.58 -9.24 -20.11
#